data_AF-A0A9X8SPC7-F1
#
_entry.id   AF-A0A9X8SPC7-F1
#
_cell.length_a   1.000
_cell.length_b   1.000
_cell.length_c   1.000
_cell.angle_alpha   90.00
_cell.angle_beta   90.00
_cell.angle_gamma   90.00
#
_symmetry.space_group_name_H-M   'P 1'
#
loop_
_entity.id
_entity.type
_entity.pdbx_description
1 polymer ?
#
loop_
_entity_poly.entity_id
_entity_poly.type
_entity_poly.pdbx_seq_one_letter_code
_entity_poly.pdbx_strand_id
1 'polypeptide(L)'
;MQFRADVKRAYNSSSVEVSVPDKPSKPAEVPTAVTDGIAFIEGYNVNLRKGPGTSYSKIRQLNKPESYVVWAEKDGWLNLGGEQWVKNDPSYVKFSKKSTVNSSIIGKRVVSKVNNLRFYDAPSWQNKDVAGSVDTGLGFTIDAKVNVNGSPQYKVHNSKGKTYYITTSEAYVYVVR
;
A
#
# COMPACT_ATOMS: atom_id res chain seq x y z
N MET A 1 -33.78 32.81 -14.05
CA MET A 1 -33.51 31.62 -13.20
C MET A 1 -32.38 31.96 -12.23
N GLN A 2 -32.80 32.45 -11.07
CA GLN A 2 -32.02 33.06 -10.01
C GLN A 2 -31.63 31.99 -8.98
N PHE A 3 -30.66 31.13 -9.30
CA PHE A 3 -30.18 30.12 -8.33
C PHE A 3 -28.65 30.00 -8.27
N ARG A 4 -27.94 30.42 -9.34
CA ARG A 4 -26.47 30.41 -9.39
C ARG A 4 -25.81 31.68 -8.82
N ALA A 5 -26.56 32.77 -8.63
CA ALA A 5 -26.02 34.03 -8.12
C ALA A 5 -26.10 34.14 -6.59
N ASP A 6 -27.11 33.52 -5.96
CA ASP A 6 -27.36 33.72 -4.52
C ASP A 6 -26.45 32.87 -3.61
N VAL A 7 -25.87 31.78 -4.12
CA VAL A 7 -24.89 30.97 -3.37
C VAL A 7 -23.57 31.73 -3.15
N LYS A 8 -23.23 32.69 -4.02
CA LYS A 8 -21.99 33.49 -3.89
C LYS A 8 -22.08 34.59 -2.82
N ARG A 9 -23.26 34.87 -2.26
CA ARG A 9 -23.43 35.94 -1.27
C ARG A 9 -23.33 35.47 0.19
N ALA A 10 -23.34 34.16 0.44
CA ALA A 10 -23.26 33.60 1.80
C ALA A 10 -21.84 33.48 2.37
N TYR A 11 -20.79 33.66 1.56
CA TYR A 11 -19.39 33.48 2.00
C TYR A 11 -18.64 34.78 2.33
N ASN A 12 -19.24 35.96 2.17
CA ASN A 12 -18.53 37.25 2.27
C ASN A 12 -19.04 38.22 3.35
N SER A 13 -19.62 37.72 4.44
CA SER A 13 -19.97 38.60 5.56
C SER A 13 -19.80 37.91 6.91
N SER A 14 -18.61 38.02 7.50
CA SER A 14 -18.44 38.68 8.81
C SER A 14 -17.03 38.45 9.35
N SER A 15 -16.43 39.57 9.73
CA SER A 15 -15.11 39.74 10.33
C SER A 15 -14.97 39.02 11.67
N VAL A 16 -13.86 38.31 11.86
CA VAL A 16 -13.05 38.43 13.10
C VAL A 16 -11.58 38.27 12.71
N GLU A 17 -10.80 39.34 12.90
CA GLU A 17 -9.34 39.30 12.86
C GLU A 17 -8.81 38.54 14.09
N VAL A 18 -8.00 37.51 13.87
CA VAL A 18 -6.96 37.08 14.83
C VAL A 18 -5.71 36.71 14.03
N SER A 19 -4.66 37.48 14.26
CA SER A 19 -3.32 37.39 13.69
C SER A 19 -2.53 36.17 14.18
N VAL A 20 -1.95 35.39 13.26
CA VAL A 20 -0.70 34.63 13.45
C VAL A 20 0.03 34.57 12.10
N PRO A 21 1.36 34.74 12.00
CA PRO A 21 2.04 34.85 10.71
C PRO A 21 2.03 33.51 9.96
N ASP A 22 1.38 33.48 8.80
CA ASP A 22 1.44 32.34 7.88
C ASP A 22 2.83 32.21 7.27
N LYS A 23 3.50 31.11 7.61
CA LYS A 23 4.67 30.62 6.86
C LYS A 23 4.20 30.28 5.43
N PRO A 24 4.94 30.62 4.36
CA PRO A 24 4.45 30.47 2.99
C PRO A 24 4.12 29.00 2.68
N SER A 25 2.85 28.72 2.37
CA SER A 25 2.40 27.46 1.79
C SER A 25 2.92 27.38 0.34
N LYS A 26 4.03 26.66 0.17
CA LYS A 26 4.58 26.27 -1.13
C LYS A 26 3.46 25.60 -1.97
N PRO A 27 3.38 25.83 -3.30
CA PRO A 27 2.35 25.23 -4.14
C PRO A 27 2.32 23.70 -3.94
N ALA A 28 1.13 23.18 -3.67
CA ALA A 28 0.91 21.76 -3.47
C ALA A 28 1.27 20.99 -4.75
N GLU A 29 2.44 20.35 -4.76
CA GLU A 29 2.70 19.24 -5.68
C GLU A 29 1.72 18.13 -5.32
N VAL A 30 0.68 17.98 -6.13
CA VAL A 30 -0.29 16.88 -6.03
C VAL A 30 0.48 15.58 -6.29
N PRO A 31 0.72 14.70 -5.30
CA PRO A 31 1.45 13.47 -5.55
C PRO A 31 0.53 12.54 -6.36
N THR A 32 0.84 12.34 -7.64
CA THR A 32 0.07 11.48 -8.56
C THR A 32 0.46 10.00 -8.45
N ALA A 33 0.99 9.57 -7.30
CA ALA A 33 1.47 8.21 -7.11
C ALA A 33 0.58 7.46 -6.11
N VAL A 34 -0.60 7.02 -6.57
CA VAL A 34 -1.48 6.15 -5.78
C VAL A 34 -0.70 4.89 -5.39
N THR A 35 -0.35 4.78 -4.11
CA THR A 35 0.06 3.50 -3.54
C THR A 35 -1.21 2.69 -3.33
N ASP A 36 -1.45 1.57 -4.02
CA ASP A 36 -2.67 0.76 -3.83
C ASP A 36 -2.80 0.09 -2.44
N GLY A 37 -2.36 0.73 -1.35
CA GLY A 37 -2.37 0.20 0.01
C GLY A 37 -3.51 0.73 0.87
N ILE A 38 -3.84 -0.02 1.92
CA ILE A 38 -4.81 0.36 2.95
C ILE A 38 -4.07 0.56 4.28
N ALA A 39 -4.27 1.71 4.92
CA ALA A 39 -3.86 1.96 6.30
C ALA A 39 -5.02 1.61 7.23
N PHE A 40 -4.81 0.65 8.13
CA PHE A 40 -5.72 0.32 9.22
C PHE A 40 -5.26 1.04 10.49
N ILE A 41 -6.16 1.79 11.12
CA ILE A 41 -5.90 2.45 12.39
C ILE A 41 -6.20 1.46 13.52
N GLU A 42 -5.18 1.10 14.28
CA GLU A 42 -5.26 0.13 15.37
C GLU A 42 -5.12 0.77 16.75
N GLY A 43 -4.68 2.04 16.80
CA GLY A 43 -4.62 2.84 18.03
C GLY A 43 -5.83 3.75 18.25
N TYR A 44 -5.81 4.47 19.37
CA TYR A 44 -6.72 5.57 19.67
C TYR A 44 -5.98 6.90 19.61
N ASN A 45 -6.71 7.99 19.36
CA ASN A 45 -6.20 9.35 19.42
C ASN A 45 -5.04 9.66 18.44
N VAL A 46 -4.99 8.94 17.31
CA VAL A 46 -3.92 9.06 16.30
C VAL A 46 -4.07 10.36 15.53
N ASN A 47 -3.04 11.21 15.52
CA ASN A 47 -3.12 12.54 14.92
C ASN A 47 -3.09 12.49 13.38
N LEU A 48 -4.17 12.96 12.74
CA LEU A 48 -4.19 13.30 11.33
C LEU A 48 -3.74 14.76 11.16
N ARG A 49 -2.83 15.03 10.23
CA ARG A 49 -2.18 16.34 10.10
C ARG A 49 -2.23 16.87 8.68
N LYS A 50 -2.05 18.19 8.54
CA LYS A 50 -2.01 18.92 7.27
C LYS A 50 -0.77 18.65 6.40
N GLY A 51 0.20 17.88 6.90
CA GLY A 51 1.43 17.58 6.18
C GLY A 51 2.24 16.46 6.84
N PRO A 52 3.27 15.93 6.14
CA PRO A 52 4.09 14.82 6.59
C PRO A 52 5.12 15.28 7.63
N GLY A 53 4.66 15.62 8.82
CA GLY A 53 5.52 16.06 9.93
C GLY A 53 4.74 16.47 11.17
N THR A 54 5.39 16.40 12.33
CA THR A 54 4.78 16.77 13.62
C THR A 54 4.61 18.28 13.80
N SER A 55 5.32 19.09 13.01
CA SER A 55 5.19 20.55 12.98
C SER A 55 3.94 21.04 12.25
N TYR A 56 3.29 20.20 11.44
CA TYR A 56 2.05 20.56 10.75
C TYR A 56 0.85 20.50 11.69
N SER A 57 -0.11 21.40 11.49
CA SER A 57 -1.34 21.46 12.28
C SER A 57 -2.11 20.15 12.25
N LYS A 58 -2.72 19.81 13.40
CA LYS A 58 -3.62 18.66 13.54
C LYS A 58 -4.98 19.00 12.93
N ILE A 59 -5.52 18.09 12.12
CA ILE A 59 -6.86 18.17 11.53
C ILE A 59 -7.88 17.59 12.52
N ARG A 60 -7.67 16.32 12.89
CA ARG A 60 -8.44 15.59 13.90
C ARG A 60 -7.65 14.38 14.39
N GLN A 61 -8.25 13.63 15.31
CA GLN A 61 -7.75 12.32 15.72
C GLN A 61 -8.53 11.19 15.05
N LEU A 62 -7.82 10.11 14.76
CA LEU A 62 -8.35 8.84 14.25
C LEU A 62 -8.33 7.80 15.36
N ASN A 63 -9.28 6.88 15.30
CA ASN A 63 -9.42 5.78 16.25
C ASN A 63 -9.63 4.46 15.51
N LYS A 64 -9.24 3.35 16.13
CA LYS A 64 -9.67 2.03 15.66
C LYS A 64 -11.21 1.94 15.68
N PRO A 65 -11.84 1.26 14.70
CA PRO A 65 -11.24 0.47 13.62
C PRO A 65 -11.18 1.19 12.26
N GLU A 66 -10.94 2.52 12.22
CA GLU A 66 -10.92 3.28 10.96
C GLU A 66 -9.89 2.71 9.95
N SER A 67 -10.19 2.78 8.64
CA SER A 67 -9.24 2.41 7.59
C SER A 67 -9.36 3.31 6.36
N TYR A 68 -8.24 3.49 5.66
CA TYR A 68 -8.11 4.47 4.58
C TYR A 68 -7.25 3.96 3.44
N VAL A 69 -7.60 4.35 2.21
CA VAL A 69 -6.71 4.22 1.05
C VAL A 69 -5.53 5.18 1.24
N VAL A 70 -4.31 4.70 0.99
CA VAL A 70 -3.11 5.50 1.07
C VAL A 70 -2.74 6.02 -0.31
N TRP A 71 -2.65 7.33 -0.50
CA TRP A 71 -2.39 7.94 -1.79
C TRP A 71 -0.93 8.26 -2.04
N ALA A 72 -0.10 8.29 -0.99
CA ALA A 72 1.33 8.52 -1.08
C ALA A 72 2.03 8.17 0.24
N GLU A 73 3.33 7.94 0.16
CA GLU A 73 4.23 7.83 1.31
C GLU A 73 5.27 8.94 1.22
N LYS A 74 5.58 9.58 2.35
CA LYS A 74 6.64 10.58 2.42
C LYS A 74 7.23 10.65 3.82
N ASP A 75 8.54 10.43 3.94
CA ASP A 75 9.31 10.62 5.18
C ASP A 75 8.70 9.93 6.42
N GLY A 76 8.16 8.72 6.24
CA GLY A 76 7.49 7.96 7.31
C GLY A 76 6.03 8.35 7.58
N TRP A 77 5.38 9.07 6.67
CA TRP A 77 3.97 9.45 6.73
C TRP A 77 3.18 8.86 5.56
N LEU A 78 1.91 8.56 5.81
CA LEU A 78 0.95 8.08 4.81
C LEU A 78 -0.05 9.19 4.50
N ASN A 79 -0.25 9.48 3.22
CA ASN A 79 -1.28 10.40 2.76
C ASN A 79 -2.62 9.66 2.64
N LEU A 80 -3.67 10.15 3.31
CA LEU A 80 -5.01 9.55 3.30
C LEU A 80 -5.99 10.28 2.36
N GLY A 81 -5.48 11.22 1.55
CA GLY A 81 -6.22 12.02 0.58
C GLY A 81 -6.03 13.53 0.80
N GLY A 82 -5.66 14.26 -0.26
CA GLY A 82 -5.41 15.71 -0.19
C GLY A 82 -4.27 16.05 0.77
N GLU A 83 -4.49 16.98 1.69
CA GLU A 83 -3.50 17.41 2.69
C GLU A 83 -3.55 16.58 3.99
N GLN A 84 -4.09 15.35 3.95
CA GLN A 84 -4.29 14.55 5.16
C GLN A 84 -3.19 13.52 5.32
N TRP A 85 -2.37 13.65 6.36
CA TRP A 85 -1.22 12.80 6.61
C TRP A 85 -1.26 12.19 8.01
N VAL A 86 -0.97 10.89 8.11
CA VAL A 86 -0.83 10.16 9.36
C VAL A 86 0.57 9.55 9.46
N LYS A 87 1.17 9.54 10.66
CA LYS A 87 2.49 8.94 10.86
C LYS A 87 2.36 7.41 10.68
N ASN A 88 3.24 6.83 9.86
CA ASN A 88 3.31 5.39 9.66
C ASN A 88 4.09 4.74 10.82
N ASP A 89 3.39 4.52 11.92
CA ASP A 89 3.97 3.95 13.14
C ASP A 89 3.25 2.64 13.47
N PRO A 90 3.97 1.50 13.51
CA PRO A 90 3.37 0.18 13.68
C PRO A 90 2.70 -0.01 15.05
N SER A 91 2.92 0.89 16.02
CA SER A 91 2.22 0.85 17.31
C SER A 91 0.73 1.24 17.21
N TYR A 92 0.31 1.93 16.15
CA TYR A 92 -1.08 2.36 15.98
C TYR A 92 -1.58 2.41 14.52
N VAL A 93 -0.74 2.15 13.52
CA VAL A 93 -1.11 2.00 12.11
C VAL A 93 -0.56 0.70 11.56
N LYS A 94 -1.45 -0.12 10.99
CA LYS A 94 -1.07 -1.26 10.16
C LYS A 94 -1.25 -0.89 8.70
N PHE A 95 -0.15 -0.66 8.00
CA PHE A 95 -0.17 -0.34 6.58
C PHE A 95 -0.02 -1.60 5.72
N SER A 96 -1.10 -1.96 5.00
CA SER A 96 -1.11 -3.05 4.03
C SER A 96 -0.87 -2.49 2.64
N LYS A 97 0.40 -2.36 2.25
CA LYS A 97 0.78 -1.95 0.90
C LYS A 97 0.49 -3.08 -0.09
N LYS A 98 -0.38 -2.84 -1.08
CA LYS A 98 -0.38 -3.65 -2.30
C LYS A 98 0.87 -3.25 -3.06
N SER A 99 1.92 -4.05 -2.92
CA SER A 99 3.26 -3.72 -3.43
C SER A 99 3.17 -3.25 -4.88
N THR A 100 3.79 -2.12 -5.23
CA THR A 100 4.00 -1.69 -6.62
C THR A 100 4.83 -2.73 -7.40
N VAL A 101 5.58 -3.56 -6.67
CA VAL A 101 6.21 -4.79 -7.20
C VAL A 101 5.15 -5.78 -7.69
N ASN A 102 4.01 -5.92 -7.01
CA ASN A 102 2.93 -6.81 -7.42
C ASN A 102 2.40 -6.40 -8.80
N SER A 103 2.09 -5.12 -9.05
CA SER A 103 1.60 -4.72 -10.38
C SER A 103 2.62 -4.97 -11.51
N SER A 104 3.93 -4.83 -11.23
CA SER A 104 4.97 -5.10 -12.23
C SER A 104 5.19 -6.60 -12.52
N ILE A 105 4.85 -7.50 -11.60
CA ILE A 105 5.08 -8.95 -11.77
C ILE A 105 3.81 -9.77 -11.97
N ILE A 106 2.63 -9.25 -11.62
CA ILE A 106 1.37 -9.96 -11.80
C ILE A 106 1.15 -10.25 -13.28
N GLY A 107 0.74 -11.47 -13.58
CA GLY A 107 0.56 -11.96 -14.96
C GLY A 107 1.84 -12.38 -15.65
N LYS A 108 3.01 -12.02 -15.11
CA LYS A 108 4.30 -12.52 -15.60
C LYS A 108 4.53 -13.96 -15.20
N ARG A 109 5.44 -14.64 -15.89
CA ARG A 109 5.80 -16.03 -15.61
C ARG A 109 7.05 -16.10 -14.75
N VAL A 110 6.96 -16.73 -13.58
CA VAL A 110 8.13 -17.14 -12.81
C VAL A 110 8.65 -18.47 -13.34
N VAL A 111 9.96 -18.59 -13.55
CA VAL A 111 10.62 -19.74 -14.16
C VAL A 111 11.73 -20.26 -13.25
N SER A 112 11.79 -21.58 -13.08
CA SER A 112 12.84 -22.22 -12.29
C SER A 112 14.20 -22.20 -13.00
N LYS A 113 15.26 -21.93 -12.24
CA LYS A 113 16.67 -22.02 -12.65
C LYS A 113 17.28 -23.38 -12.32
N VAL A 114 16.59 -24.20 -11.54
CA VAL A 114 17.09 -25.48 -11.01
C VAL A 114 16.06 -26.60 -11.19
N ASN A 115 16.54 -27.83 -11.24
CA ASN A 115 15.67 -29.01 -11.23
C ASN A 115 15.14 -29.28 -9.81
N ASN A 116 13.97 -29.92 -9.73
CA ASN A 116 13.33 -30.28 -8.47
C ASN A 116 13.07 -29.10 -7.51
N LEU A 117 12.81 -27.89 -8.02
CA LEU A 117 12.47 -26.75 -7.17
C LEU A 117 11.09 -26.96 -6.55
N ARG A 118 11.00 -26.94 -5.21
CA ARG A 118 9.73 -27.18 -4.51
C ARG A 118 8.72 -26.03 -4.69
N PHE A 119 7.46 -26.40 -4.83
CA PHE A 119 6.31 -25.50 -4.69
C PHE A 119 5.29 -26.10 -3.70
N TYR A 120 4.42 -25.26 -3.16
CA TYR A 120 3.63 -25.56 -1.96
C TYR A 120 2.13 -25.33 -2.19
N ASP A 121 1.28 -26.10 -1.50
CA ASP A 121 -0.19 -25.93 -1.53
C ASP A 121 -0.67 -24.78 -0.61
N ALA A 122 0.19 -24.35 0.34
CA ALA A 122 -0.05 -23.26 1.27
C ALA A 122 1.14 -22.28 1.31
N PRO A 123 0.94 -21.01 1.73
CA PRO A 123 2.03 -20.05 1.91
C PRO A 123 2.89 -20.45 3.11
N SER A 124 3.77 -21.42 2.92
CA SER A 124 4.53 -22.12 3.95
C SER A 124 5.86 -22.61 3.40
N TRP A 125 6.83 -22.84 4.30
CA TRP A 125 8.11 -23.48 4.00
C TRP A 125 8.21 -24.89 4.59
N GLN A 126 7.15 -25.39 5.22
CA GLN A 126 7.16 -26.68 5.91
C GLN A 126 7.03 -27.84 4.91
N ASN A 127 7.71 -28.96 5.20
CA ASN A 127 7.71 -30.13 4.32
C ASN A 127 6.31 -30.72 4.09
N LYS A 128 5.42 -30.63 5.08
CA LYS A 128 4.03 -31.13 4.98
C LYS A 128 3.18 -30.38 3.95
N ASP A 129 3.57 -29.16 3.58
CA ASP A 129 2.81 -28.30 2.66
C ASP A 129 3.40 -28.34 1.24
N VAL A 130 4.41 -29.18 0.98
CA VAL A 130 5.00 -29.36 -0.36
C VAL A 130 3.99 -30.05 -1.26
N ALA A 131 3.63 -29.37 -2.35
CA ALA A 131 2.70 -29.88 -3.35
C ALA A 131 3.39 -30.65 -4.47
N GLY A 132 4.68 -30.35 -4.72
CA GLY A 132 5.47 -30.99 -5.76
C GLY A 132 6.77 -30.24 -6.04
N SER A 133 7.35 -30.52 -7.21
CA SER A 133 8.55 -29.84 -7.69
C SER A 133 8.45 -29.48 -9.16
N VAL A 134 9.16 -28.42 -9.56
CA VAL A 134 9.22 -27.89 -10.91
C VAL A 134 10.67 -27.87 -11.40
N ASP A 135 10.88 -28.34 -12.62
CA ASP A 135 12.21 -28.42 -13.23
C ASP A 135 12.62 -27.11 -13.92
N THR A 136 13.91 -27.02 -14.25
CA THR A 136 14.50 -25.86 -14.90
C THR A 136 13.75 -25.49 -16.18
N GLY A 137 13.49 -24.20 -16.40
CA GLY A 137 12.77 -23.69 -17.57
C GLY A 137 11.23 -23.81 -17.48
N LEU A 138 10.72 -24.63 -16.54
CA LEU A 138 9.30 -24.70 -16.22
C LEU A 138 8.94 -23.66 -15.15
N GLY A 139 7.64 -23.37 -15.05
CA GLY A 139 7.20 -22.17 -14.34
C GLY A 139 5.70 -21.96 -14.32
N PHE A 140 5.29 -20.91 -13.62
CA PHE A 140 3.90 -20.58 -13.31
C PHE A 140 3.63 -19.10 -13.56
N THR A 141 2.34 -18.75 -13.72
CA THR A 141 1.92 -17.34 -13.79
C THR A 141 1.79 -16.78 -12.38
N ILE A 142 2.30 -15.56 -12.16
CA ILE A 142 2.31 -14.91 -10.84
C ILE A 142 0.98 -14.16 -10.61
N ASP A 143 0.35 -14.44 -9.47
CA ASP A 143 -0.87 -13.76 -9.01
C ASP A 143 -0.59 -12.70 -7.95
N ALA A 144 0.43 -12.91 -7.11
CA ALA A 144 0.82 -11.98 -6.06
C ALA A 144 2.19 -12.36 -5.48
N LYS A 145 2.79 -11.44 -4.71
CA LYS A 145 3.87 -11.73 -3.76
C LYS A 145 3.31 -11.72 -2.34
N VAL A 146 3.58 -12.76 -1.56
CA VAL A 146 3.15 -12.94 -0.16
C VAL A 146 4.37 -13.08 0.75
N ASN A 147 4.26 -12.63 2.00
CA ASN A 147 5.31 -12.78 3.00
C ASN A 147 5.03 -14.00 3.90
N VAL A 148 5.98 -14.92 4.03
CA VAL A 148 5.84 -16.15 4.84
C VAL A 148 6.97 -16.18 5.86
N ASN A 149 6.64 -15.85 7.12
CA ASN A 149 7.61 -15.79 8.23
C ASN A 149 8.88 -14.99 7.90
N GLY A 150 8.73 -13.84 7.22
CA GLY A 150 9.84 -12.97 6.85
C GLY A 150 10.55 -13.32 5.53
N SER A 151 10.20 -14.45 4.90
CA SER A 151 10.70 -14.82 3.57
C SER A 151 9.57 -14.80 2.54
N PRO A 152 9.69 -14.04 1.43
CA PRO A 152 8.61 -13.92 0.48
C PRO A 152 8.47 -15.12 -0.48
N GLN A 153 7.22 -15.45 -0.81
CA GLN A 153 6.81 -16.39 -1.87
C GLN A 153 5.99 -15.67 -2.94
N TYR A 154 5.99 -16.19 -4.16
CA TYR A 154 4.96 -15.86 -5.15
C TYR A 154 3.77 -16.77 -4.92
N LYS A 155 2.56 -16.20 -4.88
CA LYS A 155 1.33 -16.92 -5.18
C LYS A 155 1.24 -17.04 -6.69
N VAL A 156 1.07 -18.25 -7.18
CA VAL A 156 1.11 -18.56 -8.62
C VAL A 156 -0.03 -19.49 -9.01
N HIS A 157 -0.37 -19.54 -10.30
CA HIS A 157 -1.25 -20.57 -10.85
C HIS A 157 -0.63 -21.28 -12.05
N ASN A 158 -1.02 -22.54 -12.24
CA ASN A 158 -0.70 -23.30 -13.45
C ASN A 158 -1.75 -23.09 -14.55
N SER A 159 -1.53 -23.67 -15.74
CA SER A 159 -2.46 -23.57 -16.87
C SER A 159 -3.87 -24.14 -16.63
N LYS A 160 -4.05 -24.92 -15.55
CA LYS A 160 -5.35 -25.45 -15.10
C LYS A 160 -6.03 -24.56 -14.05
N GLY A 161 -5.45 -23.40 -13.74
CA GLY A 161 -5.95 -22.47 -12.72
C GLY A 161 -5.71 -22.92 -11.28
N LYS A 162 -4.96 -24.00 -11.03
CA LYS A 162 -4.65 -24.43 -9.66
C LYS A 162 -3.56 -23.54 -9.07
N THR A 163 -3.85 -23.00 -7.89
CA THR A 163 -2.96 -22.11 -7.14
C THR A 163 -1.90 -22.89 -6.37
N TYR A 164 -0.67 -22.35 -6.35
CA TYR A 164 0.46 -22.82 -5.56
C TYR A 164 1.29 -21.64 -5.04
N TYR A 165 2.31 -21.95 -4.25
CA TYR A 165 3.29 -20.99 -3.75
C TYR A 165 4.71 -21.44 -4.07
N ILE A 166 5.56 -20.52 -4.52
CA ILE A 166 6.95 -20.81 -4.90
C ILE A 166 7.88 -19.70 -4.41
N THR A 167 9.16 -19.99 -4.23
CA THR A 167 10.15 -19.02 -3.77
C THR A 167 10.26 -17.80 -4.69
N THR A 168 10.55 -16.63 -4.09
CA THR A 168 10.90 -15.41 -4.83
C THR A 168 12.42 -15.20 -4.96
N SER A 169 13.22 -16.13 -4.42
CA SER A 169 14.67 -16.01 -4.42
C SER A 169 15.23 -16.09 -5.84
N GLU A 170 15.88 -15.03 -6.29
CA GLU A 170 16.51 -14.93 -7.62
C GLU A 170 17.66 -15.91 -7.83
N ALA A 171 18.13 -16.55 -6.75
CA ALA A 171 19.05 -17.68 -6.83
C ALA A 171 18.41 -18.87 -7.55
N TYR A 172 17.11 -19.10 -7.33
CA TYR A 172 16.38 -20.28 -7.82
C TYR A 172 15.38 -19.97 -8.91
N VAL A 173 14.92 -18.73 -9.05
CA VAL A 173 13.92 -18.35 -10.05
C VAL A 173 14.29 -17.05 -10.77
N TYR A 174 13.68 -16.83 -11.93
CA TYR A 174 13.64 -15.53 -12.60
C TYR A 174 12.23 -15.26 -13.15
N VAL A 175 11.89 -14.00 -13.38
CA VAL A 175 10.58 -13.60 -13.91
C VAL A 175 10.72 -13.13 -15.35
N VAL A 176 9.96 -13.75 -16.25
CA VAL A 176 9.89 -13.37 -17.67
C VAL A 176 8.58 -12.67 -17.98
N ARG A 177 8.61 -11.83 -19.02
CA ARG A 177 7.48 -11.01 -19.45
C ARG A 177 6.30 -11.87 -19.94
#